data_AF-A0A562QKC1-F1
#
_entry.id   AF-A0A562QKC1-F1
#
_cell.length_a   1.000
_cell.length_b   1.000
_cell.length_c   1.000
_cell.angle_alpha   90.00
_cell.angle_beta   90.00
_cell.angle_gamma   90.00
#
_symmetry.space_group_name_H-M   'P 1'
#
loop_
_entity.id
_entity.type
_entity.pdbx_description
1 polymer ?
#
loop_
_entity_poly.entity_id
_entity_poly.type
_entity_poly.pdbx_seq_one_letter_code
_entity_poly.pdbx_strand_id
1 'polypeptide(L)' 'MQRTSLLPHSAFQYFILSPTRRLWHLLGRAGHQLILWRRNAVTRRQLAWLNERELADIGITRSEQQNELNKPFWR' A
#
# COMPACT_ATOMS: atom_id res chain seq x y z
N MET A 1 -9.40 -42.13 -48.54
CA MET A 1 -10.52 -41.19 -48.34
C MET A 1 -10.38 -40.61 -46.95
N GLN A 2 -10.00 -39.34 -46.87
CA GLN A 2 -9.47 -38.71 -45.66
C GLN A 2 -10.59 -38.28 -44.70
N ARG A 3 -10.35 -38.53 -43.41
CA ARG A 3 -11.13 -38.11 -42.24
C ARG A 3 -11.26 -36.59 -42.18
N THR A 4 -12.44 -36.08 -41.84
CA THR A 4 -12.58 -34.79 -41.15
C THR A 4 -13.70 -34.88 -40.12
N SER A 5 -13.27 -35.12 -38.88
CA SER A 5 -14.04 -34.96 -37.65
C SER A 5 -14.47 -33.50 -37.50
N LEU A 6 -15.77 -33.26 -37.54
CA LEU A 6 -16.39 -31.96 -37.24
C LEU A 6 -16.24 -31.68 -35.73
N LEU A 7 -15.20 -30.95 -35.36
CA LEU A 7 -15.09 -30.34 -34.04
C LEU A 7 -15.97 -29.07 -34.00
N PRO A 8 -16.84 -28.90 -32.99
CA PRO A 8 -17.69 -27.72 -32.88
C PRO A 8 -16.83 -26.47 -32.59
N HIS A 9 -17.03 -25.42 -33.40
CA HIS A 9 -16.36 -24.11 -33.34
C HIS A 9 -16.69 -23.27 -32.08
N SER A 10 -17.37 -23.84 -31.08
CA SER A 10 -17.99 -23.10 -29.97
C SER A 10 -17.27 -23.20 -28.63
N ALA A 11 -16.13 -23.89 -28.54
CA ALA A 11 -15.43 -24.10 -27.27
C ALA A 11 -14.26 -23.13 -26.98
N PHE A 12 -13.92 -22.21 -27.90
CA PHE A 12 -12.66 -21.44 -27.79
C PHE A 12 -12.78 -20.09 -27.08
N GLN A 13 -13.98 -19.56 -26.81
CA GLN A 13 -14.14 -18.15 -26.42
C GLN A 13 -14.33 -17.88 -24.91
N TYR A 14 -14.20 -18.88 -24.03
CA TYR A 14 -14.36 -18.65 -22.58
C TYR A 14 -13.08 -18.78 -21.75
N PHE A 15 -11.91 -19.03 -22.37
CA PHE A 15 -10.67 -19.33 -21.63
C PHE A 15 -9.79 -18.12 -21.28
N ILE A 16 -10.33 -16.90 -21.22
CA ILE A 16 -9.60 -15.80 -20.59
C ILE A 16 -10.55 -15.06 -19.64
N LEU A 17 -10.95 -15.75 -18.58
CA LEU A 17 -11.21 -15.10 -17.29
C LEU A 17 -9.91 -14.40 -16.90
N SER A 18 -9.73 -13.16 -17.36
CA SER A 18 -8.66 -12.30 -16.87
C SER A 18 -8.84 -12.15 -15.35
N PRO A 19 -7.96 -12.72 -14.50
CA PRO A 19 -8.04 -12.54 -13.05
C PRO A 19 -7.65 -11.11 -12.63
N THR A 20 -7.45 -10.22 -13.60
CA THR A 20 -6.73 -8.96 -13.50
C THR A 20 -7.44 -7.97 -12.60
N ARG A 21 -8.78 -7.90 -12.61
CA ARG A 21 -9.52 -6.99 -11.71
C ARG A 21 -9.23 -7.25 -10.24
N ARG A 22 -9.16 -8.51 -9.80
CA ARG A 22 -8.96 -8.85 -8.38
C ARG A 22 -7.54 -8.49 -7.90
N LEU A 23 -6.54 -8.72 -8.74
CA LEU A 23 -5.15 -8.32 -8.48
C LEU A 23 -5.00 -6.80 -8.41
N TRP A 24 -5.63 -6.05 -9.33
CA TRP A 24 -5.61 -4.58 -9.30
C TRP A 24 -6.20 -4.00 -8.01
N HIS A 25 -7.27 -4.58 -7.48
CA HIS A 25 -7.84 -4.13 -6.20
C HIS A 25 -6.91 -4.38 -5.00
N LEU A 26 -6.19 -5.50 -4.98
CA LEU A 26 -5.22 -5.81 -3.92
C LEU A 26 -3.98 -4.90 -4.01
N LEU A 27 -3.47 -4.67 -5.23
CA LEU A 27 -2.37 -3.75 -5.47
C LEU A 27 -2.75 -2.30 -5.12
N GLY A 28 -3.98 -1.87 -5.43
CA GLY A 28 -4.49 -0.56 -5.03
C GLY A 28 -4.58 -0.38 -3.52
N ARG A 29 -5.03 -1.41 -2.78
CA ARG A 29 -5.04 -1.38 -1.31
C ARG A 29 -3.62 -1.34 -0.73
N ALA A 30 -2.70 -2.14 -1.25
CA ALA A 30 -1.31 -2.14 -0.82
C ALA A 30 -0.63 -0.78 -1.10
N GLY A 31 -0.90 -0.18 -2.27
CA GLY A 31 -0.40 1.14 -2.63
C GLY A 31 -0.89 2.24 -1.69
N HIS A 32 -2.17 2.21 -1.29
CA HIS A 32 -2.71 3.16 -0.32
C HIS A 32 -1.99 3.03 1.04
N GLN A 33 -1.77 1.81 1.53
CA GLN A 33 -1.03 1.61 2.79
C GLN A 33 0.42 2.11 2.71
N LEU A 34 1.10 1.89 1.58
CA LEU A 34 2.45 2.42 1.36
C LEU A 34 2.50 3.95 1.38
N ILE A 35 1.48 4.63 0.81
CA ILE A 35 1.39 6.10 0.85
C ILE A 35 1.23 6.59 2.30
N LEU A 36 0.38 5.93 3.09
CA LEU A 36 0.18 6.26 4.50
C LEU A 36 1.48 6.06 5.30
N TRP A 37 2.17 4.94 5.10
CA TRP A 37 3.45 4.66 5.75
C TRP A 37 4.53 5.69 5.38
N ARG A 38 4.59 6.11 4.11
CA ARG A 38 5.51 7.16 3.67
C ARG A 38 5.20 8.49 4.35
N ARG A 39 3.92 8.87 4.46
CA ARG A 39 3.51 10.10 5.17
C ARG A 39 3.91 10.02 6.65
N ASN A 40 3.56 8.94 7.34
CA ASN A 40 3.91 8.73 8.74
C ASN A 40 5.43 8.81 8.96
N ALA A 41 6.22 8.20 8.08
CA ALA A 41 7.68 8.25 8.15
C ALA A 41 8.22 9.69 7.98
N VAL A 42 7.69 10.46 7.03
CA VAL A 42 8.11 11.86 6.82
C VAL A 42 7.73 12.72 8.01
N THR A 43 6.48 12.64 8.49
CA THR A 43 6.01 13.44 9.62
C THR A 43 6.77 13.11 10.91
N ARG A 44 7.10 11.84 11.17
CA ARG A 44 7.94 11.46 12.32
C ARG A 44 9.38 11.94 12.17
N ARG A 45 9.95 11.93 10.95
CA ARG A 45 11.28 12.55 10.71
C ARG A 45 11.27 14.06 10.95
N GLN A 46 10.21 14.74 10.55
CA GLN A 46 10.03 16.17 10.84
C GLN A 46 9.90 16.42 12.35
N LEU A 47 9.14 15.58 13.05
CA LEU A 47 9.05 15.62 14.51
C LEU A 47 10.43 15.41 15.17
N ALA A 48 11.26 14.50 14.65
CA ALA A 48 12.62 14.27 15.14
C ALA A 48 13.56 15.47 14.92
N TRP A 49 13.29 16.29 13.91
CA TRP A 49 14.07 17.49 13.59
C TRP A 49 13.68 18.71 14.42
N LEU A 50 12.51 18.69 15.10
CA LEU A 50 12.09 19.80 15.95
C LEU A 50 13.04 19.98 17.15
N ASN A 51 13.46 21.22 17.34
CA ASN A 51 14.25 21.64 18.48
C ASN A 51 13.40 21.72 19.76
N GLU A 52 14.05 21.73 20.91
CA GLU A 52 13.39 21.71 22.22
C GLU A 52 12.41 22.86 22.44
N ARG A 53 12.70 24.04 21.87
CA ARG A 53 11.79 25.20 21.91
C ARG A 53 10.56 24.98 21.06
N GLU A 54 10.71 24.45 19.85
CA GLU A 54 9.58 24.17 18.96
C GLU A 54 8.67 23.08 19.54
N LEU A 55 9.26 22.08 20.23
CA LEU A 55 8.51 21.09 21.00
C LEU A 55 7.73 21.73 22.16
N ALA A 56 8.35 22.67 22.87
CA ALA A 56 7.70 23.40 23.95
C ALA A 56 6.54 24.28 23.44
N ASP A 57 6.70 24.93 22.28
CA ASP A 57 5.68 25.77 21.65
C ASP A 57 4.42 24.97 21.26
N ILE A 58 4.58 23.70 20.87
CA ILE A 58 3.48 22.77 20.58
C ILE A 58 3.04 21.95 21.80
N GLY A 59 3.64 22.19 22.98
CA GLY A 59 3.29 21.52 24.24
C GLY A 59 3.71 20.05 24.33
N ILE A 60 4.68 19.59 23.53
CA ILE A 60 5.17 18.21 23.52
C ILE A 60 6.48 18.12 24.32
N THR A 61 6.58 17.13 25.21
CA THR A 61 7.81 16.89 25.96
C THR A 61 8.80 16.03 25.16
N ARG A 62 10.10 16.06 25.50
CA ARG A 62 11.11 15.17 24.89
C ARG A 62 10.77 13.69 25.04
N SER A 63 10.18 13.29 26.16
CA SER A 63 9.76 11.91 26.40
C SER A 63 8.60 11.51 25.48
N GLU A 64 7.63 12.41 25.28
CA GLU A 64 6.51 12.25 24.36
C GLU A 64 7.02 12.13 22.91
N GLN A 65 7.93 13.02 22.49
CA GLN A 65 8.59 12.98 21.19
C GLN A 65 9.25 11.61 20.96
N GLN A 66 10.05 11.14 21.92
CA GLN A 66 10.75 9.86 21.79
C GLN A 66 9.77 8.68 21.74
N ASN A 67 8.67 8.74 22.48
CA ASN A 67 7.61 7.74 22.44
C ASN A 67 6.93 7.68 21.06
N GLU A 68 6.66 8.85 20.44
CA GLU A 68 6.13 8.93 19.08
C GLU A 68 7.11 8.43 18.02
N LEU A 69 8.41 8.72 18.18
CA LEU A 69 9.47 8.23 17.28
C LEU A 69 9.67 6.72 17.38
N ASN A 70 9.44 6.14 18.56
CA ASN A 70 9.52 4.69 18.77
C ASN A 70 8.34 3.92 18.16
N LYS A 71 7.26 4.60 17.73
CA LYS A 71 6.14 3.93 17.07
C LYS A 71 6.56 3.43 15.68
N PRO A 72 6.27 2.16 15.34
CA PRO A 72 6.57 1.64 14.02
C PRO A 72 5.81 2.40 12.93
N PHE A 73 6.46 2.67 11.79
CA PHE A 73 5.88 3.45 10.68
C PHE A 73 4.66 2.79 10.02
N TRP A 74 4.52 1.47 10.19
CA TRP A 74 3.40 0.68 9.65
C TRP A 74 2.12 0.73 10.51
N ARG A 75 2.19 1.43 11.64
CA ARG A 75 1.07 1.79 12.51
C ARG A 75 0.72 3.26 12.29
#